data_AF-A0A3D9IML1-F1
#
_entry.id   AF-A0A3D9IML1-F1
#
_cell.length_a   1.000
_cell.length_b   1.000
_cell.length_c   1.000
_cell.angle_alpha   90.00
_cell.angle_beta   90.00
_cell.angle_gamma   90.00
#
_symmetry.space_group_name_H-M   'P 1'
#
loop_
_entity.id
_entity.type
_entity.pdbx_description
1 polymer ?
#
loop_
_entity_poly.entity_id
_entity_poly.type
_entity_poly.pdbx_seq_one_letter_code
_entity_poly.pdbx_strand_id
1 'polypeptide(L)'
;MIRSSIWTVLFVLLLTGGYLWTHKEEGVDSTLQSIIKNYVGADGRIYDPTNELGIKDIDNIGFAKKDDTLEITYGKLFFEVDVHTYEKINEVAEYLKPLGITIQFNNEGDVQLKYNGKPVKEYE
;
A
#
# COMPACT_ATOMS: atom_id res chain seq x y z
N MET A 1 -27.66 -41.41 13.24
CA MET A 1 -26.28 -40.87 13.29
C MET A 1 -25.91 -40.05 12.05
N ILE A 2 -26.17 -40.52 10.81
CA ILE A 2 -25.79 -39.82 9.56
C ILE A 2 -26.35 -38.39 9.44
N ARG A 3 -27.58 -38.14 9.91
CA ARG A 3 -28.18 -36.79 9.88
C ARG A 3 -27.40 -35.77 10.70
N SER A 4 -26.89 -36.13 11.88
CA SER A 4 -26.13 -35.20 12.71
C SER A 4 -24.77 -34.88 12.10
N SER A 5 -24.12 -35.85 11.47
CA SER A 5 -22.81 -35.67 10.81
C SER A 5 -22.85 -34.67 9.65
N ILE A 6 -23.95 -34.63 8.88
CA ILE A 6 -24.12 -33.67 7.77
C ILE A 6 -24.18 -32.24 8.31
N TRP A 7 -24.91 -32.02 9.42
CA TRP A 7 -24.99 -30.70 10.05
C TRP A 7 -23.64 -30.23 10.59
N THR A 8 -22.83 -31.14 11.15
CA THR A 8 -21.48 -30.79 11.63
C THR A 8 -20.55 -30.39 10.49
N VAL A 9 -20.59 -31.11 9.36
CA VAL A 9 -19.77 -30.77 8.18
C VAL A 9 -20.17 -29.41 7.60
N LEU A 10 -21.47 -29.13 7.53
CA LEU A 10 -21.99 -27.87 7.02
C LEU A 10 -21.60 -26.69 7.94
N PHE A 11 -21.64 -26.90 9.26
CA PHE A 11 -21.21 -25.90 10.23
C PHE A 11 -19.69 -25.62 10.15
N VAL A 12 -18.86 -26.65 9.98
CA VAL A 12 -17.42 -26.48 9.81
C VAL A 12 -17.09 -25.73 8.51
N LEU A 13 -17.78 -26.02 7.41
CA LEU A 13 -17.62 -25.29 6.14
C LEU A 13 -18.05 -23.81 6.25
N LEU A 14 -19.08 -23.53 7.05
CA LEU A 14 -19.54 -22.16 7.30
C LEU A 14 -18.51 -21.38 8.13
N LEU A 15 -17.88 -22.03 9.12
CA LEU A 15 -16.82 -21.44 9.93
C LEU A 15 -15.54 -21.21 9.13
N THR A 16 -15.07 -22.18 8.33
CA THR A 16 -13.88 -22.00 7.50
C THR A 16 -14.13 -21.01 6.37
N GLY A 17 -15.30 -21.02 5.75
CA GLY A 17 -15.70 -20.01 4.75
C GLY A 17 -15.81 -18.61 5.34
N GLY A 18 -16.39 -18.48 6.54
CA GLY A 18 -16.46 -17.20 7.26
C GLY A 18 -15.09 -16.69 7.68
N TYR A 19 -14.20 -17.58 8.16
CA TYR A 19 -12.83 -17.25 8.52
C TYR A 19 -12.01 -16.75 7.32
N LEU A 20 -12.12 -17.41 6.17
CA LEU A 20 -11.46 -16.99 4.93
C LEU A 20 -12.04 -15.68 4.36
N TRP A 21 -13.31 -15.38 4.61
CA TRP A 21 -13.91 -14.10 4.21
C TRP A 21 -13.42 -12.95 5.11
N THR A 22 -13.33 -13.16 6.43
CA THR A 22 -12.87 -12.10 7.34
C THR A 22 -11.35 -11.88 7.29
N HIS A 23 -10.57 -12.88 6.86
CA HIS A 23 -9.13 -12.76 6.61
C HIS A 23 -8.78 -12.49 5.14
N LYS A 24 -9.75 -12.02 4.34
CA LYS A 24 -9.43 -11.57 2.99
C LYS A 24 -8.43 -10.43 3.11
N GLU A 25 -7.28 -10.64 2.46
CA GLU A 25 -6.09 -9.80 2.46
C GLU A 25 -6.40 -8.33 2.70
N GLU A 26 -5.68 -7.75 3.66
CA GLU A 26 -5.63 -6.30 3.85
C GLU A 26 -5.20 -5.69 2.52
N GLY A 27 -6.18 -5.26 1.74
CA GLY A 27 -5.96 -4.49 0.52
C GLY A 27 -5.27 -3.17 0.87
N VAL A 28 -4.89 -2.42 -0.16
CA VAL A 28 -4.15 -1.16 -0.01
C VAL A 28 -4.76 -0.26 1.07
N ASP A 29 -3.89 0.25 1.95
CA ASP A 29 -4.23 1.12 3.08
C ASP A 29 -5.30 2.17 2.70
N SER A 30 -6.41 2.17 3.44
CA SER A 30 -7.53 3.09 3.26
C SER A 30 -7.12 4.57 3.27
N THR A 31 -6.01 4.89 3.95
CA THR A 31 -5.40 6.21 3.99
C THR A 31 -4.88 6.61 2.61
N LEU A 32 -4.14 5.72 1.94
CA LEU A 32 -3.60 5.96 0.60
C LEU A 32 -4.73 6.20 -0.42
N GLN A 33 -5.79 5.38 -0.34
CA GLN A 33 -6.97 5.54 -1.19
C GLN A 33 -7.69 6.88 -0.94
N SER A 34 -7.84 7.27 0.33
CA SER A 34 -8.43 8.55 0.71
C SER A 34 -7.64 9.73 0.16
N ILE A 35 -6.30 9.65 0.19
CA ILE A 35 -5.45 10.74 -0.31
C ILE A 35 -5.59 10.91 -1.81
N ILE A 36 -5.56 9.81 -2.56
CA ILE A 36 -5.72 9.86 -4.03
C ILE A 36 -7.08 10.44 -4.38
N LYS A 37 -8.13 10.03 -3.67
CA LYS A 37 -9.47 10.54 -3.91
C LYS A 37 -9.65 12.03 -3.58
N ASN A 38 -9.01 12.52 -2.52
CA ASN A 38 -9.25 13.87 -1.99
C ASN A 38 -8.25 14.91 -2.49
N TYR A 39 -7.02 14.51 -2.78
CA TYR A 39 -5.93 15.43 -3.11
C TYR A 39 -5.38 15.23 -4.53
N VAL A 40 -5.67 14.13 -5.23
CA VAL A 40 -5.22 13.97 -6.62
C VAL A 40 -6.34 14.38 -7.57
N GLY A 41 -6.08 15.40 -8.39
CA GLY A 41 -7.00 15.84 -9.44
C GLY A 41 -6.99 14.91 -10.64
N ALA A 42 -7.99 15.06 -11.53
CA ALA A 42 -8.11 14.27 -12.76
C ALA A 42 -6.92 14.45 -13.73
N ASP A 43 -6.12 15.49 -13.54
CA ASP A 43 -4.88 15.78 -14.27
C ASP A 43 -3.63 15.12 -13.64
N GLY A 44 -3.81 14.34 -12.57
CA GLY A 44 -2.73 13.68 -11.84
C GLY A 44 -1.90 14.63 -10.97
N ARG A 45 -2.34 15.88 -10.79
CA ARG A 45 -1.68 16.83 -9.90
C ARG A 45 -2.21 16.68 -8.48
N ILE A 46 -1.33 16.95 -7.53
CA ILE A 46 -1.65 16.91 -6.11
C ILE A 46 -2.04 18.32 -5.67
N TYR A 47 -3.28 18.46 -5.24
CA TYR A 47 -3.89 19.68 -4.76
C TYR A 47 -3.92 19.65 -3.24
N ASP A 48 -2.96 20.32 -2.60
CA ASP A 48 -2.89 20.48 -1.14
C ASP A 48 -3.00 21.96 -0.72
N PRO A 49 -4.17 22.60 -0.90
CA PRO A 49 -4.35 24.02 -0.58
C PRO A 49 -4.27 24.31 0.92
N THR A 50 -4.53 23.31 1.77
CA THR A 50 -4.50 23.43 3.24
C THR A 50 -3.16 23.04 3.86
N ASN A 51 -2.19 22.59 3.05
CA ASN A 51 -0.87 22.11 3.50
C ASN A 51 -0.99 20.95 4.52
N GLU A 52 -2.00 20.10 4.32
CA GLU A 52 -2.29 18.93 5.13
C GLU A 52 -1.36 17.77 4.81
N LEU A 53 -0.99 17.58 3.54
CA LEU A 53 0.03 16.61 3.14
C LEU A 53 1.42 17.11 3.55
N GLY A 54 1.64 18.43 3.50
CA GLY A 54 2.88 19.04 3.98
C GLY A 54 4.07 18.84 3.06
N ILE A 55 3.83 18.71 1.76
CA ILE A 55 4.85 18.40 0.75
C ILE A 55 5.28 19.66 0.05
N LYS A 56 6.53 20.04 0.29
CA LYS A 56 7.15 21.23 -0.31
C LYS A 56 8.16 20.83 -1.37
N ASP A 57 8.90 19.76 -1.12
CA ASP A 57 9.96 19.25 -1.97
C ASP A 57 10.15 17.74 -1.77
N ILE A 58 11.13 17.18 -2.49
CA ILE A 58 11.51 15.77 -2.41
C ILE A 58 12.09 15.38 -1.05
N ASP A 59 12.60 16.33 -0.26
CA ASP A 59 13.20 16.05 1.05
C ASP A 59 12.12 15.67 2.08
N ASN A 60 10.86 16.01 1.80
CA ASN A 60 9.71 15.56 2.58
C ASN A 60 9.23 14.15 2.19
N ILE A 61 9.90 13.50 1.25
CA ILE A 61 9.55 12.16 0.78
C ILE A 61 10.70 11.24 1.13
N GLY A 62 10.36 10.06 1.64
CA GLY A 62 11.31 9.10 2.15
C GLY A 62 10.83 7.69 1.98
N PHE A 63 11.77 6.75 2.03
CA PHE A 63 11.40 5.36 2.25
C PHE A 63 12.43 4.67 3.15
N ALA A 64 12.00 3.61 3.82
CA ALA A 64 12.85 2.70 4.56
C ALA A 64 12.39 1.27 4.28
N LYS A 65 13.33 0.35 4.10
CA LYS A 65 13.02 -1.07 3.98
C LYS A 65 13.31 -1.76 5.31
N LYS A 66 12.28 -2.30 5.95
CA LYS A 66 12.39 -3.13 7.15
C LYS A 66 11.91 -4.53 6.84
N ASP A 67 12.87 -5.45 6.70
CA ASP A 67 12.63 -6.85 6.34
C ASP A 67 11.74 -6.96 5.09
N ASP A 68 10.47 -7.32 5.28
CA ASP A 68 9.45 -7.53 4.25
C ASP A 68 8.45 -6.36 4.14
N THR A 69 8.72 -5.24 4.79
CA THR A 69 7.90 -4.04 4.75
C THR A 69 8.68 -2.86 4.19
N LEU A 70 8.06 -2.17 3.23
CA LEU A 70 8.52 -0.91 2.69
C LEU A 70 7.72 0.23 3.34
N GLU A 71 8.38 0.98 4.21
CA GLU A 71 7.83 2.18 4.83
C GLU A 71 8.05 3.36 3.89
N ILE A 72 6.99 4.09 3.55
CA ILE A 72 7.04 5.26 2.66
C ILE A 72 6.54 6.47 3.44
N THR A 73 7.39 7.49 3.54
CA THR A 73 7.03 8.80 4.08
C THR A 73 6.69 9.74 2.95
N TYR A 74 5.53 10.38 3.03
CA TYR A 74 5.04 11.34 2.04
C TYR A 74 4.53 12.60 2.76
N GLY A 75 5.45 13.54 2.97
CA GLY A 75 5.18 14.74 3.77
C GLY A 75 4.94 14.38 5.23
N LYS A 76 3.71 14.62 5.72
CA LYS A 76 3.27 14.27 7.07
C LYS A 76 2.68 12.86 7.17
N LEU A 77 2.59 12.15 6.05
CA LEU A 77 1.95 10.86 5.95
C LEU A 77 2.98 9.75 5.94
N PHE A 78 2.58 8.60 6.46
CA PHE A 78 3.40 7.43 6.56
C PHE A 78 2.56 6.22 6.13
N PHE A 79 3.13 5.40 5.27
CA PHE A 79 2.49 4.19 4.73
C PHE A 79 3.42 3.01 4.88
N GLU A 80 2.84 1.85 5.16
CA GLU A 80 3.56 0.59 5.18
C GLU A 80 3.06 -0.28 4.02
N VAL A 81 4.02 -0.82 3.27
CA VAL A 81 3.74 -1.63 2.09
C VAL A 81 4.39 -2.98 2.29
N ASP A 82 3.58 -4.01 2.40
CA ASP A 82 4.06 -5.38 2.41
C ASP A 82 4.64 -5.75 1.03
N VAL A 83 5.94 -6.05 1.00
CA VAL A 83 6.68 -6.42 -0.21
C VAL A 83 6.85 -7.93 -0.39
N HIS A 84 6.18 -8.76 0.42
CA HIS A 84 6.27 -10.24 0.34
C HIS A 84 5.84 -10.80 -1.02
N THR A 85 4.93 -10.15 -1.74
CA THR A 85 4.45 -10.59 -3.05
C THR A 85 4.52 -9.48 -4.08
N TYR A 86 5.03 -9.83 -5.27
CA TYR A 86 5.11 -8.93 -6.43
C TYR A 86 3.75 -8.35 -6.83
N GLU A 87 2.67 -9.09 -6.56
CA GLU A 87 1.28 -8.67 -6.80
C GLU A 87 0.88 -7.48 -5.91
N LYS A 88 1.16 -7.55 -4.60
CA LYS A 88 0.93 -6.44 -3.65
C LYS A 88 1.76 -5.21 -3.98
N ILE A 89 3.02 -5.40 -4.39
CA ILE A 89 3.89 -4.30 -4.82
C ILE A 89 3.30 -3.59 -6.04
N ASN A 90 2.81 -4.33 -7.04
CA ASN A 90 2.21 -3.72 -8.22
C ASN A 90 0.92 -2.98 -7.88
N GLU A 91 0.07 -3.58 -7.04
CA GLU A 91 -1.16 -2.94 -6.59
C GLU A 91 -0.85 -1.60 -5.92
N VAL A 92 0.08 -1.58 -4.97
CA VAL A 92 0.46 -0.35 -4.27
C VAL A 92 1.19 0.64 -5.20
N ALA A 93 2.00 0.16 -6.15
CA ALA A 93 2.64 1.01 -7.14
C ALA A 93 1.62 1.77 -8.02
N GLU A 94 0.45 1.17 -8.31
CA GLU A 94 -0.62 1.87 -9.03
C GLU A 94 -1.21 3.04 -8.24
N TYR A 95 -1.31 2.92 -6.92
CA TYR A 95 -1.78 4.01 -6.04
C TYR A 95 -0.69 5.07 -5.78
N LEU A 96 0.57 4.68 -5.77
CA LEU A 96 1.69 5.60 -5.60
C LEU A 96 1.99 6.45 -6.86
N LYS A 97 1.68 5.93 -8.04
CA LYS A 97 1.93 6.62 -9.32
C LYS A 97 1.20 7.97 -9.45
N PRO A 98 -0.09 8.10 -9.09
CA PRO A 98 -0.77 9.39 -8.99
C PRO A 98 -0.13 10.37 -7.99
N LEU A 99 0.58 9.86 -6.98
CA LEU A 99 1.35 10.67 -6.04
C LEU A 99 2.73 11.08 -6.60
N GLY A 100 3.02 10.74 -7.87
CA GLY A 100 4.33 10.96 -8.48
C GLY A 100 5.41 10.01 -7.96
N ILE A 101 5.05 9.02 -7.14
CA ILE A 101 5.97 8.03 -6.60
C ILE A 101 6.03 6.82 -7.53
N THR A 102 7.23 6.32 -7.80
CA THR A 102 7.45 5.09 -8.56
C THR A 102 8.42 4.20 -7.81
N ILE A 103 8.04 2.94 -7.62
CA ILE A 103 8.89 1.90 -7.06
C ILE A 103 9.65 1.24 -8.23
N GLN A 104 10.97 1.13 -8.11
CA GLN A 104 11.82 0.40 -9.04
C GLN A 104 12.70 -0.57 -8.25
N PHE A 105 13.09 -1.67 -8.89
CA PHE A 105 14.09 -2.59 -8.34
C PHE A 105 15.40 -2.38 -9.10
N ASN A 106 16.51 -2.26 -8.38
CA ASN A 106 17.83 -2.27 -9.03
C ASN A 106 18.17 -3.69 -9.53
N ASN A 107 19.29 -3.84 -10.24
CA ASN A 107 19.75 -5.15 -10.73
C ASN A 107 20.14 -6.13 -9.60
N GLU A 108 20.26 -5.64 -8.37
CA GLU A 108 20.61 -6.41 -7.16
C GLU A 108 19.36 -6.83 -6.36
N GLY A 109 18.17 -6.36 -6.77
CA GLY A 109 16.90 -6.66 -6.12
C GLY A 109 16.48 -5.66 -5.04
N ASP A 110 17.24 -4.57 -4.85
CA ASP A 110 16.91 -3.52 -3.89
C ASP A 110 15.86 -2.56 -4.42
N VAL A 111 14.98 -2.15 -3.52
CA VAL A 111 13.92 -1.19 -3.80
C VAL A 111 14.51 0.21 -3.88
N GLN A 112 14.17 0.92 -4.95
CA GLN A 112 14.43 2.34 -5.13
C GLN A 112 13.11 3.07 -5.37
N LEU A 113 12.80 4.07 -4.53
CA LEU A 113 11.72 5.00 -4.82
C LEU A 113 12.22 6.19 -5.66
N LYS A 114 11.36 6.62 -6.58
CA LYS A 114 11.51 7.87 -7.32
C LYS A 114 10.29 8.74 -7.11
N TYR A 115 10.49 10.05 -6.93
CA TYR A 115 9.45 11.06 -6.91
C TYR A 115 9.61 11.97 -8.13
N ASN A 116 8.62 12.01 -9.01
CA ASN A 116 8.65 12.75 -10.28
C ASN A 116 9.93 12.51 -11.08
N GLY A 117 10.41 11.26 -11.09
CA GLY A 117 11.62 10.82 -11.80
C GLY A 117 12.94 11.07 -11.06
N LYS A 118 12.93 11.76 -9.91
CA LYS A 118 14.13 11.97 -9.08
C LYS A 118 14.23 10.91 -7.99
N PRO A 119 15.43 10.41 -7.64
CA PRO A 119 15.60 9.43 -6.57
C PRO A 119 15.18 10.03 -5.23
N VAL A 120 14.39 9.27 -4.47
CA VAL A 120 14.01 9.59 -3.09
C VAL A 120 15.09 9.10 -2.14
N LYS A 121 15.26 9.78 -1.01
CA LYS A 121 16.22 9.38 0.01
C LYS A 121 15.72 8.16 0.79
N GLU A 122 16.58 7.16 0.91
CA GLU A 122 16.39 6.06 1.85
C GLU A 122 16.81 6.51 3.26
N TYR A 123 15.98 6.19 4.25
CA TYR A 123 16.23 6.46 5.67
C TYR A 123 16.50 5.14 6.40
N GLU A 124 17.46 5.16 7.33
CA GLU A 124 17.80 4.05 8.23
C GLU A 124 16.92 4.02 9.48
#